data_AF-A0A7J4UZC1-F1
#
_entry.id   AF-A0A7J4UZC1-F1
#
_cell.length_a   1.000
_cell.length_b   1.000
_cell.length_c   1.000
_cell.angle_alpha   90.00
_cell.angle_beta   90.00
_cell.angle_gamma   90.00
#
_symmetry.space_group_name_H-M   'P 1'
#
loop_
_entity.id
_entity.type
_entity.pdbx_description
1 polymer ?
#
loop_
_entity_poly.entity_id
_entity_poly.type
_entity_poly.pdbx_seq_one_letter_code
_entity_poly.pdbx_strand_id
1 'polypeptide(L)'
;MLTPTHLIVVVLAAMLLRLNRDEWFIALLFGVVIDADHLFALPRYVADNGWAALLRQSWDDASGLPWKSWFHYPMAAIVVGYLSIGWRLALPLSLWALHLGMDGLQLMLGDLNTLVESALLIGSTSGVIFLAYSHWSLMTGGSGLKAYAAFIATSSRSKLSSLKGIM
;
A
#
# COMPACT_ATOMS: atom_id res chain seq x y z
N MET A 1 -3.12 2.10 10.58
CA MET A 1 -2.60 2.84 9.42
C MET A 1 -3.73 3.06 8.44
N LEU A 2 -3.74 4.14 7.66
CA LEU A 2 -4.62 4.18 6.49
C LEU A 2 -4.06 3.22 5.43
N THR A 3 -4.89 2.26 5.00
CA THR A 3 -4.67 1.43 3.80
C THR A 3 -4.11 2.23 2.61
N PRO A 4 -4.51 3.49 2.37
CA PRO A 4 -3.86 4.39 1.40
C PRO A 4 -2.33 4.53 1.52
N THR A 5 -1.79 4.78 2.71
CA THR A 5 -0.34 5.03 2.88
C THR A 5 0.45 3.77 2.58
N HIS A 6 0.01 2.63 3.11
CA HIS A 6 0.54 1.31 2.78
C HIS A 6 0.58 1.06 1.28
N LEU A 7 -0.55 1.27 0.61
CA LEU A 7 -0.67 1.07 -0.82
C LEU A 7 0.33 1.92 -1.60
N ILE A 8 0.42 3.22 -1.31
CA ILE A 8 1.29 4.12 -2.07
C ILE A 8 2.77 3.82 -1.80
N VAL A 9 3.16 3.51 -0.56
CA VAL A 9 4.55 3.11 -0.25
C VAL A 9 4.92 1.82 -0.97
N VAL A 10 4.03 0.82 -0.99
CA VAL A 10 4.26 -0.44 -1.71
C VAL A 10 4.34 -0.23 -3.22
N VAL A 11 3.46 0.61 -3.79
CA VAL A 11 3.53 1.00 -5.21
C VAL A 11 4.85 1.67 -5.52
N LEU A 12 5.30 2.61 -4.69
CA LEU A 12 6.58 3.28 -4.87
C LEU A 12 7.75 2.28 -4.80
N ALA A 13 7.78 1.41 -3.80
CA ALA A 13 8.81 0.38 -3.65
C ALA A 13 8.85 -0.54 -4.87
N ALA A 14 7.68 -1.00 -5.35
CA ALA A 14 7.59 -1.85 -6.53
C ALA A 14 8.10 -1.16 -7.81
N MET A 15 7.83 0.14 -7.98
CA MET A 15 8.37 0.94 -9.09
C MET A 15 9.89 1.09 -8.99
N LEU A 16 10.42 1.40 -7.81
CA LEU A 16 11.86 1.56 -7.57
C LEU A 16 12.63 0.26 -7.83
N LEU A 17 12.07 -0.88 -7.40
CA LEU A 17 12.65 -2.21 -7.61
C LEU A 17 12.41 -2.76 -9.03
N ARG A 18 11.69 -2.01 -9.87
CA ARG A 18 11.32 -2.37 -11.24
C ARG A 18 10.70 -3.75 -11.33
N LEU A 19 9.71 -4.00 -10.48
CA LEU A 19 9.06 -5.31 -10.40
C LEU A 19 8.36 -5.66 -11.71
N ASN A 20 8.44 -6.93 -12.11
CA ASN A 20 7.65 -7.48 -13.22
C ASN A 20 6.20 -7.75 -12.78
N ARG A 21 5.33 -8.16 -13.73
CA ARG A 21 3.89 -8.34 -13.46
C ARG A 21 3.59 -9.30 -12.31
N ASP A 22 4.32 -10.41 -12.21
CA ASP A 22 4.07 -11.42 -11.18
C ASP A 22 4.60 -10.92 -9.82
N GLU A 23 5.74 -10.24 -9.83
CA GLU A 23 6.31 -9.58 -8.66
C GLU A 23 5.41 -8.44 -8.13
N TRP A 24 4.68 -7.73 -9.00
CA TRP A 24 3.68 -6.73 -8.60
C TRP A 24 2.53 -7.34 -7.81
N PHE A 25 2.05 -8.52 -8.21
CA PHE A 25 1.03 -9.24 -7.46
C PHE A 25 1.54 -9.60 -6.07
N ILE A 26 2.75 -10.13 -5.96
CA ILE A 26 3.39 -10.43 -4.67
C ILE A 26 3.55 -9.19 -3.81
N ALA A 27 3.96 -8.06 -4.40
CA ALA A 27 4.14 -6.83 -3.67
C ALA A 27 2.82 -6.31 -3.08
N LEU A 28 1.73 -6.33 -3.86
CA LEU A 28 0.42 -5.94 -3.37
C LEU A 28 -0.11 -6.93 -2.32
N LEU A 29 0.12 -8.23 -2.53
CA LEU A 29 -0.32 -9.27 -1.61
C LEU A 29 0.32 -9.06 -0.22
N PHE A 30 1.64 -9.05 -0.16
CA PHE A 30 2.38 -8.99 1.11
C PHE A 30 2.59 -7.59 1.67
N GLY A 31 2.44 -6.54 0.86
CA GLY A 31 2.57 -5.15 1.31
C GLY A 31 1.24 -4.50 1.71
N VAL A 32 0.10 -5.00 1.21
CA VAL A 32 -1.21 -4.35 1.38
C VAL A 32 -2.31 -5.34 1.74
N VAL A 33 -2.46 -6.44 1.00
CA VAL A 33 -3.62 -7.35 1.15
C VAL A 33 -3.54 -8.21 2.40
N ILE A 34 -2.37 -8.41 3.00
CA ILE A 34 -2.24 -9.11 4.30
C ILE A 34 -3.03 -8.44 5.43
N ASP A 35 -3.43 -7.19 5.25
CA ASP A 35 -4.29 -6.40 6.14
C ASP A 35 -5.79 -6.49 5.78
N ALA A 36 -6.15 -7.22 4.73
CA ALA A 36 -7.55 -7.35 4.32
C ALA A 36 -8.40 -8.10 5.35
N ASP A 37 -7.78 -8.85 6.26
CA ASP A 37 -8.48 -9.53 7.33
C ASP A 37 -8.99 -8.57 8.43
N HIS A 38 -8.48 -7.34 8.49
CA HIS A 38 -9.09 -6.27 9.30
C HIS A 38 -10.55 -5.99 8.89
N LEU A 39 -10.92 -6.28 7.63
CA LEU A 39 -12.31 -6.18 7.18
C LEU A 39 -13.23 -7.16 7.92
N PHE A 40 -12.70 -8.25 8.47
CA PHE A 40 -13.48 -9.19 9.30
C PHE A 40 -13.69 -8.67 10.73
N ALA A 41 -12.75 -7.88 11.26
CA ALA A 41 -12.88 -7.22 12.56
C ALA A 41 -13.70 -5.92 12.49
N LEU A 42 -13.78 -5.31 11.30
CA LEU A 42 -14.43 -4.02 11.04
C LEU A 42 -15.88 -3.92 11.54
N PRO A 43 -16.79 -4.89 11.30
CA PRO A 43 -18.18 -4.77 11.73
C PRO A 43 -18.30 -4.65 13.25
N ARG A 44 -17.49 -5.42 13.99
CA ARG A 44 -17.47 -5.41 15.45
C ARG A 44 -16.89 -4.10 15.98
N TYR A 45 -15.75 -3.67 15.42
CA TYR A 45 -15.13 -2.40 15.82
C TYR A 45 -16.02 -1.19 15.57
N VAL A 46 -16.75 -1.15 14.44
CA VAL A 46 -17.72 -0.08 14.17
C VAL A 46 -18.91 -0.16 15.12
N ALA A 47 -19.35 -1.36 15.52
CA ALA A 47 -20.40 -1.51 16.52
C ALA A 47 -19.96 -1.00 17.91
N ASP A 48 -18.71 -1.25 18.29
CA ASP A 48 -18.18 -0.91 19.62
C ASP A 48 -17.72 0.56 19.72
N ASN A 49 -17.21 1.15 18.63
CA ASN A 49 -16.58 2.48 18.62
C ASN A 49 -17.28 3.53 17.73
N GLY A 50 -18.25 3.11 16.91
CA GLY A 50 -18.95 3.97 15.95
C GLY A 50 -18.15 4.30 14.68
N TRP A 51 -18.85 4.76 13.64
CA TRP A 51 -18.25 5.06 12.33
C TRP A 51 -17.15 6.14 12.36
N ALA A 52 -17.25 7.10 13.29
CA ALA A 52 -16.25 8.15 13.44
C ALA A 52 -14.88 7.61 13.88
N ALA A 53 -14.83 6.44 14.53
CA ALA A 53 -13.59 5.80 14.95
C ALA A 53 -12.74 5.28 13.77
N LEU A 54 -13.32 5.13 12.57
CA LEU A 54 -12.55 4.79 11.36
C LEU A 54 -11.64 5.94 10.90
N LEU A 55 -11.97 7.18 11.28
CA LEU A 55 -11.15 8.37 10.96
C LEU A 55 -10.06 8.62 12.00
N ARG A 56 -10.12 7.93 13.15
CA ARG A 56 -9.18 8.03 14.27
C ARG A 56 -8.92 6.65 14.86
N GLN A 57 -8.49 5.72 14.01
CA GLN A 57 -8.21 4.36 14.44
C GLN A 57 -7.04 4.36 15.43
N SER A 58 -7.30 4.00 16.68
CA SER A 58 -6.26 3.61 17.62
C SER A 58 -6.00 2.12 17.46
N TRP A 59 -4.73 1.72 17.48
CA TRP A 59 -4.31 0.31 17.44
C TRP A 59 -4.72 -0.47 18.70
N ASP A 60 -5.03 0.26 19.76
CA ASP A 60 -5.58 -0.24 21.01
C ASP A 60 -6.89 0.52 21.24
N ASP A 61 -8.01 -0.11 20.97
CA ASP A 61 -9.34 0.43 21.27
C ASP A 61 -9.82 0.01 22.66
N ALA A 62 -8.92 -0.55 23.48
CA ALA A 62 -9.22 -1.11 24.79
C ALA A 62 -10.31 -2.21 24.78
N SER A 63 -10.70 -2.72 23.61
CA SER A 63 -11.76 -3.76 23.47
C SER A 63 -11.31 -5.15 23.92
N GLY A 64 -10.00 -5.33 24.16
CA GLY A 64 -9.42 -6.62 24.53
C GLY A 64 -9.38 -7.64 23.38
N LEU A 65 -9.65 -7.21 22.15
CA LEU A 65 -9.61 -8.06 20.96
C LEU A 65 -8.44 -7.65 20.06
N PRO A 66 -7.64 -8.60 19.56
CA PRO A 66 -6.53 -8.26 18.69
C PRO A 66 -7.08 -7.80 17.33
N TRP A 67 -6.93 -6.50 17.04
CA TRP A 67 -6.94 -5.92 15.67
C TRP A 67 -5.73 -6.42 14.85
N LYS A 68 -5.15 -7.59 15.16
CA LYS A 68 -3.91 -8.09 14.57
C LYS A 68 -4.18 -9.38 13.83
N SER A 69 -3.91 -9.38 12.53
CA SER A 69 -3.89 -10.60 11.72
C SER A 69 -2.83 -11.58 12.20
N TRP A 70 -2.98 -12.86 11.85
CA TRP A 70 -1.92 -13.85 12.07
C TRP A 70 -0.58 -13.43 11.45
N PHE A 71 -0.62 -12.66 10.35
CA PHE A 71 0.58 -12.15 9.68
C PHE A 71 1.35 -11.08 10.48
N HIS A 72 0.80 -10.55 11.57
CA HIS A 72 1.50 -9.64 12.47
C HIS A 72 2.26 -10.36 13.59
N TYR A 73 2.17 -11.68 13.68
CA TYR A 73 2.90 -12.46 14.68
C TYR A 73 4.24 -12.96 14.15
N PRO A 74 5.27 -13.10 15.00
CA PRO A 74 6.60 -13.58 14.59
C PRO A 74 6.58 -14.90 13.83
N MET A 75 5.59 -15.77 14.11
CA MET A 75 5.41 -17.07 13.48
C MET A 75 5.10 -16.97 11.98
N ALA A 76 4.51 -15.86 11.53
CA ALA A 76 4.31 -15.61 10.11
C ALA A 76 5.64 -15.50 9.35
N ALA A 77 6.73 -15.06 10.00
CA ALA A 77 8.05 -14.97 9.37
C ALA A 77 8.53 -16.32 8.82
N ILE A 78 8.16 -17.44 9.46
CA ILE A 78 8.51 -18.78 8.97
C ILE A 78 7.81 -19.04 7.63
N VAL A 79 6.48 -18.86 7.58
CA VAL A 79 5.70 -19.11 6.37
C VAL A 79 6.09 -18.15 5.25
N VAL A 80 6.15 -16.85 5.54
CA VAL A 80 6.55 -15.82 4.56
C VAL A 80 7.99 -16.06 4.09
N GLY A 81 8.89 -16.46 4.99
CA GLY A 81 10.27 -16.82 4.67
C GLY A 81 10.35 -18.00 3.70
N TYR A 82 9.60 -19.08 3.94
CA TYR A 82 9.51 -20.21 3.02
C TYR A 82 8.91 -19.82 1.67
N LEU A 83 7.84 -19.02 1.66
CA LEU A 83 7.23 -18.51 0.42
C LEU A 83 8.16 -17.59 -0.38
N SER A 84 9.18 -17.02 0.27
CA SER A 84 10.18 -16.18 -0.38
C SER A 84 11.27 -16.95 -1.11
N ILE A 85 11.40 -18.25 -0.88
CA ILE A 85 12.36 -19.09 -1.58
C ILE A 85 12.01 -19.10 -3.08
N GLY A 86 12.99 -18.79 -3.92
CA GLY A 86 12.80 -18.73 -5.37
C GLY A 86 12.33 -17.37 -5.90
N TRP A 87 12.00 -16.42 -5.02
CA TRP A 87 11.73 -15.04 -5.44
C TRP A 87 13.00 -14.20 -5.41
N ARG A 88 13.19 -13.40 -6.47
CA ARG A 88 14.20 -12.34 -6.49
C ARG A 88 14.00 -11.44 -5.27
N LEU A 89 15.08 -10.97 -4.65
CA LEU A 89 15.05 -10.07 -3.47
C LEU A 89 14.24 -10.59 -2.28
N ALA A 90 13.93 -11.89 -2.21
CA ALA A 90 13.03 -12.45 -1.20
C ALA A 90 11.72 -11.63 -1.08
N LEU A 91 11.12 -11.27 -2.23
CA LEU A 91 10.03 -10.28 -2.31
C LEU A 91 8.93 -10.45 -1.26
N PRO A 92 8.34 -11.65 -1.04
CA PRO A 92 7.30 -11.81 -0.02
C PRO A 92 7.77 -11.32 1.36
N LEU A 93 8.96 -11.75 1.81
CA LEU A 93 9.54 -11.35 3.09
C LEU A 93 9.89 -9.86 3.12
N SER A 94 10.47 -9.32 2.06
CA SER A 94 10.83 -7.90 1.99
C SER A 94 9.62 -6.97 2.06
N LEU A 95 8.52 -7.30 1.36
CA LEU A 95 7.30 -6.48 1.37
C LEU A 95 6.48 -6.68 2.65
N TRP A 96 6.47 -7.89 3.21
CA TRP A 96 5.90 -8.14 4.53
C TRP A 96 6.67 -7.38 5.62
N ALA A 97 8.00 -7.38 5.57
CA ALA A 97 8.82 -6.61 6.51
C ALA A 97 8.63 -5.09 6.34
N LEU A 98 8.48 -4.61 5.11
CA LEU A 98 8.15 -3.21 4.83
C LEU A 98 6.80 -2.83 5.45
N HIS A 99 5.79 -3.70 5.30
CA HIS A 99 4.47 -3.53 5.91
C HIS A 99 4.56 -3.42 7.44
N LEU A 100 5.13 -4.43 8.11
CA LEU A 100 5.30 -4.41 9.57
C LEU A 100 6.18 -3.25 10.04
N GLY A 101 7.16 -2.83 9.23
CA GLY A 101 8.00 -1.68 9.52
C GLY A 101 7.19 -0.38 9.55
N MET A 102 6.22 -0.22 8.66
CA MET A 102 5.33 0.94 8.69
C MET A 102 4.37 0.90 9.89
N ASP A 103 3.83 -0.28 10.24
CA ASP A 103 3.03 -0.44 11.46
C ASP A 103 3.83 -0.09 12.72
N GLY A 104 5.07 -0.60 12.80
CA GLY A 104 6.00 -0.31 13.87
C GLY A 104 6.31 1.19 13.98
N LEU A 105 6.52 1.85 12.84
CA LEU A 105 6.71 3.30 12.78
C LEU A 105 5.48 4.04 13.33
N GLN A 106 4.27 3.66 12.93
CA GLN A 106 3.05 4.26 13.47
C GLN A 106 2.96 4.10 15.00
N LEU A 107 3.24 2.91 15.52
CA LEU A 107 3.19 2.64 16.95
C LEU A 107 4.21 3.47 17.74
N MET A 108 5.43 3.63 17.21
CA MET A 108 6.49 4.39 17.87
C MET A 108 6.24 5.90 17.91
N LEU A 109 5.49 6.43 16.94
CA LEU A 109 5.29 7.87 16.78
C LEU A 109 4.16 8.44 17.63
N GLY A 110 3.26 7.59 18.16
CA GLY A 110 2.17 8.00 19.04
C GLY A 110 1.40 9.21 18.51
N ASP A 111 1.46 10.33 19.23
CA ASP A 111 0.75 11.58 18.90
C ASP A 111 1.23 12.24 17.58
N LEU A 112 2.47 11.97 17.16
CA LEU A 112 3.02 12.51 15.90
C LEU A 112 2.58 11.71 14.67
N ASN A 113 1.84 10.61 14.86
CA ASN A 113 1.49 9.69 13.78
C ASN A 113 0.81 10.40 12.60
N THR A 114 -0.19 11.26 12.84
CA THR A 114 -0.92 11.95 11.76
C THR A 114 0.00 12.82 10.89
N LEU A 115 0.94 13.52 11.50
CA LEU A 115 1.88 14.40 10.79
C LEU A 115 2.85 13.58 9.94
N VAL A 116 3.45 12.54 10.53
CA VAL A 116 4.42 11.69 9.83
C VAL A 116 3.74 10.86 8.75
N GLU A 117 2.55 10.32 9.00
CA GLU A 117 1.76 9.60 8.01
C GLU A 117 1.40 10.51 6.82
N SER A 118 0.99 11.75 7.09
CA SER A 118 0.74 12.73 6.03
C SER A 118 2.00 13.04 5.22
N ALA A 119 3.15 13.23 5.88
CA ALA A 119 4.42 13.47 5.22
C ALA A 119 4.85 12.27 4.36
N LEU A 120 4.71 11.05 4.88
CA LEU A 120 5.02 9.81 4.18
C LEU A 120 4.09 9.61 2.98
N LEU A 121 2.79 9.86 3.13
CA LEU A 121 1.82 9.77 2.04
C LEU A 121 2.12 10.79 0.93
N ILE A 122 2.37 12.05 1.28
CA ILE A 122 2.69 13.11 0.31
C ILE A 122 4.02 12.80 -0.39
N GLY A 123 5.04 12.42 0.37
CA GLY A 123 6.36 12.09 -0.15
C GLY A 123 6.33 10.89 -1.10
N SER A 124 5.68 9.81 -0.68
CA SER A 124 5.55 8.60 -1.50
C SER A 124 4.71 8.83 -2.75
N THR A 125 3.59 9.56 -2.64
CA THR A 125 2.76 9.96 -3.79
C THR A 125 3.56 10.80 -4.78
N SER A 126 4.33 11.77 -4.29
CA SER A 126 5.20 12.60 -5.13
C SER A 126 6.25 11.76 -5.85
N GLY A 127 6.84 10.76 -5.16
CA GLY A 127 7.77 9.80 -5.75
C GLY A 127 7.14 8.96 -6.86
N VAL A 128 5.92 8.44 -6.65
CA VAL A 128 5.17 7.68 -7.67
C VAL A 128 4.90 8.56 -8.90
N ILE A 129 4.40 9.78 -8.70
CA ILE A 129 4.13 10.73 -9.78
C ILE A 129 5.42 11.05 -10.54
N PHE A 130 6.51 11.30 -9.83
CA PHE A 130 7.82 11.59 -10.41
C PHE A 130 8.30 10.43 -11.30
N LEU A 131 8.34 9.20 -10.78
CA LEU A 131 8.80 8.04 -11.54
C LEU A 131 7.92 7.78 -12.77
N ALA A 132 6.61 7.90 -12.63
CA ALA A 132 5.67 7.71 -13.73
C ALA A 132 5.83 8.81 -14.81
N TYR A 133 6.00 10.07 -14.41
CA TYR A 133 6.31 11.18 -15.30
C TYR A 133 7.65 10.97 -16.02
N SER A 134 8.70 10.63 -15.29
CA SER A 134 10.04 10.41 -15.84
C SER A 134 10.02 9.30 -16.88
N HIS A 135 9.36 8.17 -16.59
CA HIS A 135 9.22 7.08 -17.54
C HIS A 135 8.46 7.51 -18.81
N TRP A 136 7.33 8.19 -18.66
CA TRP A 136 6.58 8.72 -19.82
C TRP A 136 7.42 9.70 -20.66
N SER A 137 8.12 10.63 -20.00
CA SER A 137 8.95 11.64 -20.66
C SER A 137 10.08 10.99 -21.46
N LEU A 138 10.75 9.99 -20.88
CA LEU A 138 11.79 9.22 -21.57
C LEU A 138 11.27 8.43 -22.77
N MET A 139 10.09 7.83 -22.67
CA MET A 139 9.51 7.00 -23.74
C MET A 139 8.90 7.80 -24.88
N THR A 140 8.46 9.03 -24.63
CA THR A 140 7.72 9.83 -25.62
C THR A 140 8.47 11.07 -26.09
N GLY A 141 9.55 11.45 -25.41
CA GLY A 141 10.21 12.75 -25.59
C GLY A 141 9.36 13.94 -25.10
N GLY A 142 8.20 13.69 -24.49
CA GLY A 142 7.32 14.73 -23.97
C GLY A 142 7.85 15.40 -22.71
N SER A 143 7.43 16.65 -22.47
CA SER A 143 7.80 17.42 -21.28
C SER A 143 6.64 18.22 -20.73
N GLY A 144 6.65 18.47 -19.42
CA GLY A 144 5.72 19.35 -18.73
C GLY A 144 4.50 18.60 -18.16
N LEU A 145 4.10 19.01 -16.94
CA LEU A 145 3.02 18.35 -16.19
C LEU A 145 1.67 18.42 -16.92
N LYS A 146 1.40 19.50 -17.66
CA LYS A 146 0.17 19.64 -18.44
C LYS A 146 0.05 18.58 -19.55
N ALA A 147 1.13 18.34 -20.28
CA ALA A 147 1.16 17.33 -21.34
C ALA A 147 1.04 15.92 -20.75
N TYR A 148 1.73 15.66 -19.64
CA TYR A 148 1.60 14.40 -18.91
C TYR A 148 0.17 14.17 -18.40
N ALA A 149 -0.46 15.18 -17.79
CA ALA A 149 -1.84 15.08 -17.32
C ALA A 149 -2.82 14.80 -18.46
N ALA A 150 -2.64 15.42 -19.63
CA ALA A 150 -3.44 15.13 -20.83
C ALA A 150 -3.26 13.68 -21.30
N PHE A 151 -2.03 13.18 -21.31
CA PHE A 151 -1.72 11.79 -21.65
C PHE A 151 -2.42 10.79 -20.71
N ILE A 152 -2.35 11.03 -19.39
CA ILE A 152 -3.03 10.19 -18.39
C ILE A 152 -4.55 10.25 -18.58
N ALA A 153 -5.12 11.44 -18.75
CA ALA A 153 -6.57 11.61 -18.94
C ALA A 153 -7.10 10.88 -20.19
N THR A 154 -6.31 10.84 -21.27
CA THR A 154 -6.67 10.11 -22.50
C THR A 154 -6.52 8.60 -22.31
N SER A 155 -5.41 8.15 -21.70
CA SER A 155 -5.13 6.74 -21.45
C SER A 155 -6.16 6.09 -20.53
N SER A 156 -6.54 6.78 -19.45
CA SER A 156 -7.56 6.29 -18.50
C SER A 156 -8.93 6.17 -19.15
N ARG A 157 -9.34 7.15 -19.97
CA ARG A 157 -10.61 7.11 -20.72
C ARG A 157 -10.66 5.92 -21.68
N SER A 158 -9.57 5.69 -22.43
CA SER A 158 -9.47 4.55 -23.35
C SER A 158 -9.63 3.20 -22.64
N LYS A 159 -8.95 3.01 -21.49
CA LYS A 159 -9.06 1.78 -20.69
C LYS A 159 -10.45 1.59 -20.08
N LEU A 160 -11.08 2.66 -19.60
CA LEU A 160 -12.45 2.59 -19.09
C LEU A 160 -13.45 2.25 -20.19
N SER A 161 -13.28 2.81 -21.40
CA SER A 161 -14.13 2.46 -22.54
C SER A 161 -13.96 1.01 -23.00
N SER A 162 -12.75 0.44 -22.92
CA SER A 162 -12.52 -0.96 -23.30
C SER A 162 -13.13 -1.94 -22.30
N LEU A 163 -13.21 -1.60 -21.01
CA LEU A 163 -13.90 -2.41 -20.00
C LEU A 163 -15.42 -2.42 -20.20
N LYS A 164 -16.01 -1.29 -20.61
CA LYS A 164 -17.45 -1.20 -20.90
C LYS A 164 -17.88 -1.99 -22.14
N GLY A 165 -16.97 -2.28 -23.06
CA GLY A 165 -17.25 -3.12 -24.23
C GLY A 165 -17.24 -4.63 -23.95
N ILE A 166 -16.86 -5.03 -22.73
CA ILE A 166 -16.79 -6.44 -22.29
C ILE A 166 -17.98 -6.81 -21.38
N MET A 167 -18.73 -5.81 -20.87
CA MET A 167 -20.00 -6.01 -20.13
C MET A 167 -21.19 -5.89 -21.07
#